data_AF-A0A2S7NUF2-F1
#
_entry.id   AF-A0A2S7NUF2-F1
#
_cell.length_a   1.000
_cell.length_b   1.000
_cell.length_c   1.000
_cell.angle_alpha   90.00
_cell.angle_beta   90.00
_cell.angle_gamma   90.00
#
_symmetry.space_group_name_H-M   'P 1'
#
loop_
_entity.id
_entity.type
_entity.pdbx_description
1 polymer ?
#
loop_
_entity_poly.entity_id
_entity_poly.type
_entity_poly.pdbx_seq_one_letter_code
_entity_poly.pdbx_strand_id
1 'polypeptide(L)'
;MAASQAQLATFQSAFDRLADVVKPQDVLLFHSTTLRDVYDAAYQIQEIQRKRRSLRYMSRLKPFLECLEKYSKAIDTLCNGTPFLPWIWAPVKLLLQITTDHPSILDKLLDAYSQIANALPRFDRFQSAFPHDRSLQQALALVYEDILEFHRHTYLFLRRGSWHIFFDSLWKDFGPRFLGILESLEKHRDLVDQEASSLSIIEAKRWRMLQKDDIDRHESERRDLQLQDCVSWLMVNDNIQEDRLEALSQRRQAGTCEWVLGSDRLRSWIENQHAEPVLWLKG
;
A
#
# COMPACT_ATOMS: atom_id res chain seq x y z
N MET A 1 -10.01 -6.51 -11.31
CA MET A 1 -9.45 -6.23 -12.66
C MET A 1 -8.27 -7.16 -12.86
N ALA A 2 -8.18 -7.78 -14.04
CA ALA A 2 -7.33 -8.93 -14.30
C ALA A 2 -5.83 -8.58 -14.24
N ALA A 3 -5.02 -9.54 -13.78
CA ALA A 3 -3.56 -9.44 -13.85
C ALA A 3 -3.08 -9.28 -15.29
N SER A 4 -1.88 -8.71 -15.51
CA SER A 4 -1.35 -8.65 -16.87
C SER A 4 -1.07 -10.06 -17.41
N GLN A 5 -1.03 -10.21 -18.74
CA GLN A 5 -0.79 -11.50 -19.40
C GLN A 5 0.46 -12.23 -18.84
N ALA A 6 1.49 -11.49 -18.42
CA ALA A 6 2.71 -12.07 -17.85
C ALA A 6 2.50 -12.69 -16.46
N GLN A 7 1.72 -12.06 -15.57
CA GLN A 7 1.41 -12.63 -14.26
C GLN A 7 0.50 -13.85 -14.40
N LEU A 8 -0.54 -13.77 -15.25
CA LEU A 8 -1.40 -14.93 -15.54
C LEU A 8 -0.60 -16.11 -16.09
N ALA A 9 0.39 -15.86 -16.95
CA ALA A 9 1.28 -16.91 -17.44
C ALA A 9 2.13 -17.55 -16.32
N THR A 10 2.53 -16.77 -15.32
CA THR A 10 3.27 -17.29 -14.14
C THR A 10 2.37 -18.20 -13.31
N PHE A 11 1.13 -17.77 -13.00
CA PHE A 11 0.14 -18.60 -12.31
C PHE A 11 -0.15 -19.90 -13.07
N GLN A 12 -0.41 -19.79 -14.37
CA GLN A 12 -0.70 -20.92 -15.24
C GLN A 12 0.47 -21.91 -15.29
N SER A 13 1.70 -21.43 -15.46
CA SER A 13 2.88 -22.31 -15.50
C SER A 13 3.09 -23.05 -14.18
N ALA A 14 2.94 -22.37 -13.05
CA ALA A 14 3.05 -23.00 -11.74
C ALA A 14 1.95 -24.06 -11.53
N PHE A 15 0.71 -23.74 -11.91
CA PHE A 15 -0.42 -24.64 -11.88
C PHE A 15 -0.15 -25.88 -12.74
N ASP A 16 0.24 -25.72 -14.00
CA ASP A 16 0.47 -26.83 -14.94
C ASP A 16 1.54 -27.78 -14.42
N ARG A 17 2.66 -27.26 -13.90
CA ARG A 17 3.73 -28.10 -13.33
C ARG A 17 3.28 -28.95 -12.15
N LEU A 18 2.33 -28.47 -11.33
CA LEU A 18 1.76 -29.27 -10.25
C LEU A 18 0.69 -30.23 -10.79
N ALA A 19 -0.19 -29.77 -11.68
CA ALA A 19 -1.24 -30.57 -12.29
C ALA A 19 -0.66 -31.79 -13.03
N ASP A 20 0.45 -31.62 -13.76
CA ASP A 20 1.12 -32.68 -14.53
C ASP A 20 1.62 -33.84 -13.67
N VAL A 21 1.95 -33.60 -12.40
CA VAL A 21 2.45 -34.65 -11.50
C VAL A 21 1.37 -35.26 -10.61
N VAL A 22 0.23 -34.58 -10.46
CA VAL A 22 -0.86 -35.02 -9.58
C VAL A 22 -1.70 -36.08 -10.28
N LYS A 23 -1.96 -37.20 -9.59
CA LYS A 23 -2.78 -38.29 -10.14
C LYS A 23 -4.20 -37.79 -10.42
N PRO A 24 -4.88 -38.27 -11.48
CA PRO A 24 -6.23 -37.80 -11.86
C PRO A 24 -7.27 -37.85 -10.72
N GLN A 25 -7.20 -38.88 -9.88
CA GLN A 25 -8.06 -39.05 -8.70
C GLN A 25 -7.92 -37.90 -7.68
N ASP A 26 -6.72 -37.33 -7.54
CA ASP A 26 -6.43 -36.26 -6.58
C ASP A 26 -6.81 -34.89 -7.16
N VAL A 27 -6.67 -34.70 -8.48
CA VAL A 27 -7.08 -33.47 -9.18
C VAL A 27 -8.56 -33.14 -8.95
N LEU A 28 -9.42 -34.16 -9.05
CA LEU A 28 -10.87 -33.99 -8.81
C LEU A 28 -11.16 -33.53 -7.38
N LEU A 29 -10.43 -34.06 -6.40
CA LEU A 29 -10.53 -33.63 -5.01
C LEU A 29 -10.04 -32.19 -4.84
N PHE A 30 -9.01 -31.77 -5.58
CA PHE A 30 -8.46 -30.44 -5.46
C PHE A 30 -9.46 -29.37 -5.88
N HIS A 31 -10.13 -29.52 -7.02
CA HIS A 31 -11.09 -28.52 -7.50
C HIS A 31 -12.25 -28.25 -6.56
N SER A 32 -12.67 -29.26 -5.78
CA SER A 32 -13.80 -29.15 -4.85
C SER A 32 -13.39 -28.79 -3.42
N THR A 33 -12.09 -28.79 -3.12
CA THR A 33 -11.60 -28.55 -1.76
C THR A 33 -11.63 -27.06 -1.44
N THR A 34 -12.25 -26.71 -0.32
CA THR A 34 -12.24 -25.36 0.26
C THR A 34 -11.18 -25.25 1.36
N LEU A 35 -10.81 -24.02 1.73
CA LEU A 35 -9.91 -23.82 2.88
C LEU A 35 -10.52 -24.37 4.18
N ARG A 36 -11.85 -24.32 4.33
CA ARG A 36 -12.57 -24.88 5.48
C ARG A 36 -12.33 -26.38 5.60
N ASP A 37 -12.33 -27.10 4.49
CA ASP A 37 -12.05 -28.54 4.47
C ASP A 37 -10.64 -28.88 4.99
N VAL A 38 -9.67 -27.97 4.84
CA VAL A 38 -8.31 -28.15 5.37
C VAL A 38 -8.30 -28.00 6.89
N TYR A 39 -9.02 -27.00 7.43
CA TYR A 39 -9.21 -26.85 8.87
C TYR A 39 -9.92 -28.07 9.48
N ASP A 40 -10.98 -28.56 8.83
CA ASP A 40 -11.73 -29.72 9.31
C ASP A 40 -10.87 -31.00 9.26
N ALA A 41 -10.05 -31.18 8.21
CA ALA A 41 -9.08 -32.27 8.15
C ALA A 41 -8.04 -32.19 9.26
N ALA A 42 -7.49 -31.01 9.55
CA ALA A 42 -6.54 -30.81 10.65
C ALA A 42 -7.17 -31.16 12.01
N TYR A 43 -8.43 -30.77 12.23
CA TYR A 43 -9.18 -31.12 13.44
C TYR A 43 -9.41 -32.63 13.57
N GLN A 44 -9.81 -33.29 12.48
CA GLN A 44 -10.00 -34.74 12.46
C GLN A 44 -8.70 -35.50 12.78
N ILE A 45 -7.56 -35.06 12.22
CA ILE A 45 -6.25 -35.63 12.50
C ILE A 45 -5.89 -35.49 13.98
N GLN A 46 -6.17 -34.32 14.58
CA GLN A 46 -5.93 -34.09 16.00
C GLN A 46 -6.77 -35.04 16.87
N GLU A 47 -8.02 -35.33 16.50
CA GLU A 47 -8.87 -36.28 17.22
C GLU A 47 -8.38 -37.74 17.06
N ILE A 48 -7.91 -38.12 15.87
CA ILE A 48 -7.26 -39.44 15.64
C ILE A 48 -6.03 -39.59 16.53
N GLN A 49 -5.16 -38.59 16.55
CA GLN A 49 -3.96 -38.57 17.39
C GLN A 49 -4.30 -38.64 18.88
N ARG A 50 -5.36 -37.95 19.33
CA ARG A 50 -5.85 -38.00 20.72
C ARG A 50 -6.23 -39.42 21.12
N LYS A 51 -7.04 -40.10 20.30
CA LYS A 51 -7.45 -41.49 20.53
C LYS A 51 -6.26 -42.45 20.58
N ARG A 52 -5.23 -42.19 19.78
CA ARG A 52 -3.99 -42.99 19.71
C ARG A 52 -2.90 -42.56 20.70
N ARG A 53 -3.16 -41.59 21.59
CA ARG A 53 -2.17 -41.01 22.52
C ARG A 53 -0.88 -40.53 21.82
N SER A 54 -1.01 -40.00 20.61
CA SER A 54 0.09 -39.51 19.76
C SER A 54 -0.14 -38.05 19.35
N LEU A 55 -0.65 -37.24 20.29
CA LEU A 55 -0.94 -35.83 20.06
C LEU A 55 0.28 -35.08 19.52
N ARG A 56 0.06 -34.34 18.43
CA ARG A 56 1.04 -33.44 17.84
C ARG A 56 0.58 -32.00 17.94
N TYR A 57 1.53 -31.09 17.86
CA TYR A 57 1.28 -29.65 17.89
C TYR A 57 0.74 -29.18 16.53
N MET A 58 -0.52 -29.55 16.23
CA MET A 58 -1.23 -29.24 14.98
C MET A 58 -1.47 -27.74 14.78
N SER A 59 -1.47 -26.95 15.86
CA SER A 59 -1.64 -25.49 15.77
C SER A 59 -0.48 -24.79 15.05
N ARG A 60 0.65 -25.45 14.79
CA ARG A 60 1.70 -24.94 13.86
C ARG A 60 1.18 -24.66 12.46
N LEU A 61 0.13 -25.35 12.04
CA LEU A 61 -0.47 -25.15 10.73
C LEU A 61 -1.30 -23.86 10.64
N LYS A 62 -1.82 -23.38 11.78
CA LYS A 62 -2.78 -22.27 11.82
C LYS A 62 -2.23 -20.98 11.18
N PRO A 63 -1.00 -20.51 11.49
CA PRO A 63 -0.45 -19.31 10.85
C PRO A 63 -0.40 -19.43 9.33
N PHE A 64 -0.06 -20.61 8.81
CA PHE A 64 -0.03 -20.85 7.38
C PHE A 64 -1.42 -20.73 6.74
N LEU A 65 -2.44 -21.35 7.34
CA LEU A 65 -3.82 -21.28 6.81
C LEU A 65 -4.42 -19.87 6.89
N GLU A 66 -4.11 -19.10 7.95
CA GLU A 66 -4.52 -17.71 8.06
C GLU A 66 -3.84 -16.83 6.99
N CYS A 67 -2.56 -17.05 6.72
CA CYS A 67 -1.86 -16.38 5.62
C CYS A 67 -2.47 -16.76 4.26
N LEU A 68 -2.79 -18.05 4.03
CA LEU A 68 -3.43 -18.50 2.79
C LEU A 68 -4.81 -17.88 2.60
N GLU A 69 -5.60 -17.69 3.66
CA GLU A 69 -6.91 -17.03 3.56
C GLU A 69 -6.79 -15.56 3.13
N LYS A 70 -5.80 -14.86 3.68
CA LYS A 70 -5.52 -13.45 3.29
C LYS A 70 -4.99 -13.40 1.86
N TYR A 71 -4.07 -14.29 1.53
CA TYR A 71 -3.47 -14.40 0.21
C TYR A 71 -4.50 -14.77 -0.87
N SER A 72 -5.42 -15.69 -0.59
CA SER A 72 -6.44 -16.12 -1.54
C SER A 72 -7.34 -14.96 -1.94
N LYS A 73 -7.72 -14.10 -0.99
CA LYS A 73 -8.48 -12.88 -1.27
C LYS A 73 -7.70 -11.95 -2.21
N ALA A 74 -6.38 -11.84 -2.03
CA ALA A 74 -5.50 -11.03 -2.87
C ALA A 74 -5.44 -11.52 -4.32
N ILE A 75 -5.28 -12.83 -4.52
CA ILE A 75 -5.14 -13.41 -5.87
C ILE A 75 -6.48 -13.67 -6.57
N ASP A 76 -7.60 -13.77 -5.84
CA ASP A 76 -8.93 -14.03 -6.44
C ASP A 76 -9.26 -13.01 -7.54
N THR A 77 -9.00 -11.73 -7.26
CA THR A 77 -9.23 -10.64 -8.20
C THR A 77 -8.31 -10.66 -9.42
N LEU A 78 -7.11 -11.26 -9.29
CA LEU A 78 -6.10 -11.41 -10.34
C LEU A 78 -6.39 -12.60 -11.24
N CYS A 79 -6.83 -13.69 -10.63
CA CYS A 79 -7.09 -14.99 -11.24
C CYS A 79 -8.44 -15.05 -11.97
N ASN A 80 -9.39 -14.14 -11.68
CA ASN A 80 -10.64 -13.91 -12.43
C ASN A 80 -11.37 -15.18 -12.91
N GLY A 81 -11.72 -16.08 -11.97
CA GLY A 81 -12.48 -17.30 -12.27
C GLY A 81 -11.65 -18.49 -12.78
N THR A 82 -10.32 -18.40 -12.79
CA THR A 82 -9.44 -19.56 -13.03
C THR A 82 -9.46 -20.54 -11.85
N PRO A 83 -9.25 -21.85 -12.09
CA PRO A 83 -9.33 -22.88 -11.05
C PRO A 83 -8.06 -22.96 -10.18
N PHE A 84 -7.27 -21.87 -10.08
CA PHE A 84 -5.96 -21.86 -9.43
C PHE A 84 -6.02 -21.83 -7.92
N LEU A 85 -7.07 -21.21 -7.35
CA LEU A 85 -7.18 -20.99 -5.92
C LEU A 85 -7.13 -22.29 -5.09
N PRO A 86 -7.91 -23.34 -5.41
CA PRO A 86 -7.89 -24.57 -4.63
C PRO A 86 -6.51 -25.24 -4.50
N TRP A 87 -5.61 -24.98 -5.44
CA TRP A 87 -4.31 -25.64 -5.53
C TRP A 87 -3.29 -25.15 -4.50
N ILE A 88 -3.56 -24.04 -3.80
CA ILE A 88 -2.68 -23.59 -2.70
C ILE A 88 -2.99 -24.29 -1.37
N TRP A 89 -4.19 -24.84 -1.19
CA TRP A 89 -4.63 -25.44 0.08
C TRP A 89 -5.07 -26.91 -0.04
N ALA A 90 -5.56 -27.36 -1.20
CA ALA A 90 -5.95 -28.75 -1.38
C ALA A 90 -4.78 -29.74 -1.23
N PRO A 91 -3.56 -29.44 -1.75
CA PRO A 91 -2.40 -30.26 -1.44
C PRO A 91 -2.11 -30.34 0.06
N VAL A 92 -2.32 -29.27 0.83
CA VAL A 92 -2.12 -29.27 2.29
C VAL A 92 -2.98 -30.34 2.94
N LYS A 93 -4.29 -30.35 2.65
CA LYS A 93 -5.22 -31.37 3.16
C LYS A 93 -4.76 -32.78 2.79
N LEU A 94 -4.41 -33.01 1.53
CA LEU A 94 -3.96 -34.31 1.06
C LEU A 94 -2.68 -34.78 1.76
N LEU A 95 -1.66 -33.92 1.84
CA LEU A 95 -0.37 -34.24 2.45
C LEU A 95 -0.53 -34.54 3.95
N LEU A 96 -1.39 -33.80 4.65
CA LEU A 96 -1.73 -34.09 6.05
C LEU A 96 -2.40 -35.46 6.20
N GLN A 97 -3.35 -35.79 5.32
CA GLN A 97 -4.02 -37.09 5.34
C GLN A 97 -3.05 -38.25 5.08
N ILE A 98 -2.14 -38.12 4.11
CA ILE A 98 -1.14 -39.15 3.80
C ILE A 98 -0.17 -39.37 4.99
N THR A 99 0.20 -38.29 5.68
CA THR A 99 1.18 -38.35 6.78
C THR A 99 0.57 -38.63 8.16
N THR A 100 -0.75 -38.76 8.28
CA THR A 100 -1.47 -38.90 9.56
C THR A 100 -0.98 -40.10 10.39
N ASP A 101 -0.70 -41.23 9.73
CA ASP A 101 -0.23 -42.46 10.39
C ASP A 101 1.29 -42.47 10.66
N HIS A 102 2.00 -41.39 10.31
CA HIS A 102 3.45 -41.27 10.47
C HIS A 102 3.85 -40.02 11.30
N PRO A 103 3.81 -40.10 12.65
CA PRO A 103 4.07 -38.98 13.55
C PRO A 103 5.56 -38.59 13.63
N SER A 104 6.32 -38.56 12.58
CA SER A 104 7.67 -37.93 12.59
C SER A 104 7.79 -37.10 11.34
N ILE A 105 7.37 -37.73 10.25
CA ILE A 105 7.05 -37.14 8.96
C ILE A 105 6.04 -36.00 9.11
N LEU A 106 4.92 -36.22 9.83
CA LEU A 106 3.93 -35.16 10.03
C LEU A 106 4.51 -33.94 10.76
N ASP A 107 5.42 -34.12 11.72
CA ASP A 107 6.09 -32.96 12.35
C ASP A 107 6.95 -32.18 11.38
N LYS A 108 7.77 -32.88 10.58
CA LYS A 108 8.61 -32.23 9.57
C LYS A 108 7.77 -31.46 8.54
N LEU A 109 6.61 -32.01 8.16
CA LEU A 109 5.67 -31.34 7.27
C LEU A 109 5.06 -30.09 7.93
N LEU A 110 4.62 -30.18 9.19
CA LEU A 110 4.07 -29.03 9.94
C LEU A 110 5.12 -27.94 10.16
N ASP A 111 6.37 -28.31 10.45
CA ASP A 111 7.48 -27.37 10.60
C ASP A 111 7.83 -26.69 9.27
N ALA A 112 7.73 -27.39 8.15
CA ALA A 112 7.90 -26.79 6.83
C ALA A 112 6.81 -25.75 6.54
N TYR A 113 5.53 -26.06 6.78
CA TYR A 113 4.45 -25.08 6.64
C TYR A 113 4.61 -23.88 7.58
N SER A 114 5.08 -24.10 8.82
CA SER A 114 5.37 -23.00 9.73
C SER A 114 6.48 -22.08 9.22
N GLN A 115 7.53 -22.64 8.61
CA GLN A 115 8.61 -21.85 8.00
C GLN A 115 8.12 -21.08 6.78
N ILE A 116 7.32 -21.70 5.91
CA ILE A 116 6.68 -21.02 4.78
C ILE A 116 5.82 -19.86 5.28
N ALA A 117 4.98 -20.09 6.31
CA ALA A 117 4.15 -19.04 6.89
C ALA A 117 4.96 -17.83 7.38
N ASN A 118 6.15 -18.05 7.96
CA ASN A 118 7.03 -16.99 8.42
C ASN A 118 7.73 -16.24 7.27
N ALA A 119 7.98 -16.93 6.15
CA ALA A 119 8.58 -16.35 4.96
C ALA A 119 7.57 -15.57 4.09
N LEU A 120 6.26 -15.86 4.22
CA LEU A 120 5.23 -15.23 3.41
C LEU A 120 5.09 -13.71 3.66
N PRO A 121 4.83 -12.91 2.61
CA PRO A 121 4.44 -11.51 2.73
C PRO A 121 3.13 -11.30 3.52
N ARG A 122 2.97 -10.12 4.12
CA ARG A 122 1.76 -9.74 4.87
C ARG A 122 0.68 -9.16 3.97
N PHE A 123 -0.10 -10.01 3.32
CA PHE A 123 -1.04 -9.60 2.26
C PHE A 123 -2.21 -8.70 2.69
N ASP A 124 -2.59 -8.71 3.98
CA ASP A 124 -3.76 -7.98 4.51
C ASP A 124 -3.64 -6.45 4.44
N ARG A 125 -2.42 -5.91 4.38
CA ARG A 125 -2.18 -4.47 4.28
C ARG A 125 -2.08 -3.96 2.85
N PHE A 126 -1.85 -4.84 1.88
CA PHE A 126 -1.47 -4.42 0.52
C PHE A 126 -2.63 -4.45 -0.47
N GLN A 127 -3.53 -5.43 -0.37
CA GLN A 127 -4.63 -5.56 -1.34
C GLN A 127 -5.59 -4.37 -1.30
N SER A 128 -5.90 -3.85 -0.11
CA SER A 128 -6.82 -2.72 0.06
C SER A 128 -6.22 -1.38 -0.39
N ALA A 129 -4.90 -1.25 -0.31
CA ALA A 129 -4.21 0.00 -0.58
C ALA A 129 -3.84 0.15 -2.06
N PHE A 130 -3.39 -0.92 -2.75
CA PHE A 130 -2.78 -0.77 -4.09
C PHE A 130 -3.08 -1.91 -5.07
N PRO A 131 -4.36 -2.11 -5.49
CA PRO A 131 -4.75 -3.20 -6.40
C PRO A 131 -4.15 -3.09 -7.82
N HIS A 132 -3.56 -1.96 -8.18
CA HIS A 132 -3.08 -1.67 -9.54
C HIS A 132 -1.55 -1.68 -9.68
N ASP A 133 -0.82 -1.95 -8.61
CA ASP A 133 0.64 -1.96 -8.65
C ASP A 133 1.17 -3.24 -9.31
N ARG A 134 1.95 -3.10 -10.38
CA ARG A 134 2.46 -4.24 -11.17
C ARG A 134 3.53 -5.03 -10.42
N SER A 135 4.36 -4.37 -9.62
CA SER A 135 5.41 -5.02 -8.82
C SER A 135 4.75 -5.93 -7.77
N LEU A 136 3.70 -5.45 -7.11
CA LEU A 136 2.92 -6.22 -6.15
C LEU A 136 2.21 -7.42 -6.80
N GLN A 137 1.58 -7.22 -7.95
CA GLN A 137 0.94 -8.32 -8.70
C GLN A 137 1.95 -9.40 -9.12
N GLN A 138 3.16 -8.98 -9.52
CA GLN A 138 4.24 -9.91 -9.85
C GLN A 138 4.69 -10.71 -8.61
N ALA A 139 4.87 -10.04 -7.47
CA ALA A 139 5.24 -10.71 -6.22
C ALA A 139 4.17 -11.73 -5.79
N LEU A 140 2.88 -11.40 -5.93
CA LEU A 140 1.78 -12.34 -5.66
C LEU A 140 1.86 -13.59 -6.55
N ALA A 141 2.17 -13.44 -7.84
CA ALA A 141 2.32 -14.56 -8.76
C ALA A 141 3.55 -15.44 -8.43
N LEU A 142 4.67 -14.83 -8.03
CA LEU A 142 5.87 -15.56 -7.65
C LEU A 142 5.70 -16.31 -6.32
N VAL A 143 4.98 -15.74 -5.35
CA VAL A 143 4.60 -16.45 -4.13
C VAL A 143 3.73 -17.68 -4.44
N TYR A 144 2.81 -17.58 -5.41
CA TYR A 144 2.01 -18.72 -5.85
C TYR A 144 2.92 -19.86 -6.35
N GLU A 145 3.86 -19.49 -7.21
CA GLU A 145 4.86 -20.40 -7.75
C GLU A 145 5.69 -21.09 -6.66
N ASP A 146 6.21 -20.33 -5.70
CA ASP A 146 6.98 -20.86 -4.56
C ASP A 146 6.16 -21.88 -3.73
N ILE A 147 4.91 -21.53 -3.41
CA ILE A 147 3.98 -22.42 -2.67
C ILE A 147 3.73 -23.70 -3.47
N LEU A 148 3.45 -23.60 -4.77
CA LEU A 148 3.15 -24.76 -5.60
C LEU A 148 4.39 -25.61 -5.84
N GLU A 149 5.59 -25.04 -5.94
CA GLU A 149 6.82 -25.80 -6.05
C GLU A 149 7.06 -26.66 -4.81
N PHE A 150 6.85 -26.09 -3.61
CA PHE A 150 6.90 -26.87 -2.37
C PHE A 150 5.91 -28.04 -2.38
N HIS A 151 4.65 -27.76 -2.73
CA HIS A 151 3.62 -28.79 -2.80
C HIS A 151 3.96 -29.89 -3.82
N ARG A 152 4.47 -29.51 -5.00
CA ARG A 152 4.86 -30.43 -6.07
C ARG A 152 5.92 -31.42 -5.62
N HIS A 153 7.00 -30.92 -5.02
CA HIS A 153 8.07 -31.78 -4.52
C HIS A 153 7.60 -32.68 -3.39
N THR A 154 6.86 -32.13 -2.44
CA THR A 154 6.35 -32.89 -1.30
C THR A 154 5.37 -33.99 -1.76
N TYR A 155 4.47 -33.67 -2.70
CA TYR A 155 3.56 -34.65 -3.31
C TYR A 155 4.31 -35.80 -3.97
N LEU A 156 5.35 -35.49 -4.77
CA LEU A 156 6.18 -36.49 -5.43
C LEU A 156 6.86 -37.45 -4.43
N PHE A 157 7.26 -36.98 -3.25
CA PHE A 157 7.83 -37.85 -2.22
C PHE A 157 6.77 -38.79 -1.65
N LEU A 158 5.63 -38.24 -1.24
CA LEU A 158 4.57 -38.97 -0.54
C LEU A 158 3.80 -39.95 -1.44
N ARG A 159 3.90 -39.82 -2.76
CA ARG A 159 3.27 -40.72 -3.72
C ARG A 159 4.18 -41.83 -4.25
N ARG A 160 5.45 -41.88 -3.86
CA ARG A 160 6.36 -43.00 -4.18
C ARG A 160 5.98 -44.26 -3.39
N GLY A 161 6.26 -45.43 -3.96
CA GLY A 161 6.18 -46.70 -3.22
C GLY A 161 7.12 -46.67 -2.02
N SER A 162 6.65 -47.16 -0.86
CA SER A 162 7.43 -47.19 0.39
C SER A 162 8.00 -45.83 0.82
N TRP A 163 7.31 -44.74 0.49
CA TRP A 163 7.77 -43.36 0.74
C TRP A 163 8.18 -43.10 2.19
N HIS A 164 7.47 -43.69 3.17
CA HIS A 164 7.71 -43.46 4.59
C HIS A 164 9.06 -44.04 5.06
N ILE A 165 9.58 -45.08 4.38
CA ILE A 165 10.88 -45.69 4.68
C ILE A 165 12.02 -44.75 4.23
N PHE A 166 11.86 -44.14 3.06
CA PHE A 166 12.88 -43.28 2.46
C PHE A 166 12.70 -41.80 2.76
N PHE A 167 11.70 -41.44 3.58
CA PHE A 167 11.31 -40.04 3.79
C PHE A 167 12.49 -39.19 4.25
N ASP A 168 13.27 -39.66 5.21
CA ASP A 168 14.38 -38.87 5.76
C ASP A 168 15.48 -38.59 4.74
N SER A 169 15.78 -39.55 3.85
CA SER A 169 16.72 -39.33 2.74
C SER A 169 16.16 -38.35 1.73
N LEU A 170 14.92 -38.57 1.27
CA LEU A 170 14.27 -37.71 0.28
C LEU A 170 14.09 -36.28 0.80
N TRP A 171 13.76 -36.13 2.08
CA TRP A 171 13.59 -34.84 2.74
C TRP A 171 14.92 -34.11 2.89
N LYS A 172 16.00 -34.83 3.23
CA LYS A 172 17.35 -34.26 3.30
C LYS A 172 17.83 -33.80 1.93
N ASP A 173 17.59 -34.59 0.89
CA ASP A 173 17.94 -34.24 -0.50
C ASP A 173 17.12 -33.05 -1.02
N PHE A 174 15.87 -32.91 -0.54
CA PHE A 174 15.03 -31.75 -0.82
C PHE A 174 15.43 -30.49 -0.04
N GLY A 175 16.11 -30.65 1.10
CA GLY A 175 16.48 -29.56 2.01
C GLY A 175 17.06 -28.31 1.33
N PRO A 176 18.09 -28.42 0.47
CA PRO A 176 18.65 -27.26 -0.24
C PRO A 176 17.63 -26.53 -1.12
N ARG A 177 16.74 -27.27 -1.80
CA ARG A 177 15.69 -26.67 -2.62
C ARG A 177 14.63 -26.00 -1.75
N PHE A 178 14.25 -26.62 -0.65
CA PHE A 178 13.33 -26.02 0.31
C PHE A 178 13.86 -24.70 0.87
N LEU A 179 15.15 -24.63 1.22
CA LEU A 179 15.79 -23.39 1.62
C LEU A 179 15.75 -22.33 0.52
N GLY A 180 15.96 -22.71 -0.75
CA GLY A 180 15.80 -21.81 -1.89
C GLY A 180 14.37 -21.26 -2.03
N ILE A 181 13.34 -22.08 -1.78
CA ILE A 181 11.94 -21.64 -1.76
C ILE A 181 11.72 -20.63 -0.62
N LEU A 182 12.26 -20.89 0.57
CA LEU A 182 12.14 -19.96 1.69
C LEU A 182 12.84 -18.62 1.40
N GLU A 183 14.05 -18.66 0.85
CA GLU A 183 14.80 -17.45 0.46
C GLU A 183 14.07 -16.65 -0.63
N SER A 184 13.45 -17.35 -1.60
CA SER A 184 12.60 -16.74 -2.64
C SER A 184 11.41 -16.02 -2.02
N LEU A 185 10.66 -16.68 -1.13
CA LEU A 185 9.53 -16.10 -0.40
C LEU A 185 9.93 -14.89 0.43
N GLU A 186 11.07 -14.95 1.14
CA GLU A 186 11.59 -13.83 1.92
C GLU A 186 11.95 -12.63 1.04
N LYS A 187 12.59 -12.86 -0.12
CA LYS A 187 12.86 -11.79 -1.08
C LYS A 187 11.58 -11.16 -1.62
N HIS A 188 10.56 -11.98 -1.91
CA HIS A 188 9.25 -11.48 -2.34
C HIS A 188 8.57 -10.68 -1.22
N ARG A 189 8.68 -11.09 0.04
CA ARG A 189 8.21 -10.31 1.19
C ARG A 189 8.91 -8.96 1.28
N ASP A 190 10.24 -8.96 1.20
CA ASP A 190 11.03 -7.73 1.33
C ASP A 190 10.72 -6.74 0.20
N LEU A 191 10.52 -7.23 -1.04
CA LEU A 191 10.09 -6.41 -2.16
C LEU A 191 8.71 -5.79 -1.90
N VAL A 192 7.75 -6.59 -1.44
CA VAL A 192 6.40 -6.11 -1.13
C VAL A 192 6.43 -5.04 -0.03
N ASP A 193 7.22 -5.25 1.02
CA ASP A 193 7.35 -4.30 2.12
C ASP A 193 8.03 -2.98 1.67
N GLN A 194 9.03 -3.06 0.78
CA GLN A 194 9.72 -1.89 0.21
C GLN A 194 8.80 -1.07 -0.69
N GLU A 195 8.04 -1.71 -1.57
CA GLU A 195 7.10 -1.04 -2.46
C GLU A 195 6.01 -0.33 -1.67
N ALA A 196 5.44 -0.98 -0.67
CA ALA A 196 4.43 -0.36 0.17
C ALA A 196 4.96 0.83 0.99
N SER A 197 6.21 0.73 1.47
CA SER A 197 6.87 1.85 2.14
C SER A 197 7.06 3.04 1.20
N SER A 198 7.50 2.78 -0.04
CA SER A 198 7.69 3.80 -1.07
C SER A 198 6.38 4.49 -1.43
N LEU A 199 5.32 3.72 -1.62
CA LEU A 199 3.98 4.23 -1.92
C LEU A 199 3.42 5.08 -0.77
N SER A 200 3.56 4.63 0.48
CA SER A 200 3.12 5.40 1.65
C SER A 200 3.80 6.77 1.75
N ILE A 201 5.09 6.85 1.44
CA ILE A 201 5.84 8.12 1.40
C ILE A 201 5.29 9.05 0.32
N ILE A 202 5.01 8.52 -0.87
CA ILE A 202 4.47 9.31 -2.00
C ILE A 202 3.09 9.88 -1.63
N GLU A 203 2.20 9.07 -1.06
CA GLU A 203 0.87 9.51 -0.64
C GLU A 203 0.93 10.55 0.48
N ALA A 204 1.75 10.31 1.51
CA ALA A 204 1.95 11.28 2.59
C ALA A 204 2.49 12.61 2.05
N LYS A 205 3.38 12.58 1.05
CA LYS A 205 3.89 13.79 0.40
C LYS A 205 2.78 14.53 -0.35
N ARG A 206 1.92 13.81 -1.10
CA ARG A 206 0.75 14.41 -1.79
C ARG A 206 -0.21 15.06 -0.80
N TRP A 207 -0.54 14.36 0.28
CA TRP A 207 -1.40 14.92 1.34
C TRP A 207 -0.81 16.19 1.96
N ARG A 208 0.49 16.22 2.25
CA ARG A 208 1.16 17.43 2.75
C ARG A 208 1.11 18.58 1.75
N MET A 209 1.23 18.31 0.45
CA MET A 209 1.12 19.36 -0.58
C MET A 209 -0.30 19.93 -0.63
N LEU A 210 -1.32 19.08 -0.65
CA LEU A 210 -2.72 19.51 -0.67
C LEU A 210 -3.09 20.32 0.58
N GLN A 211 -2.62 19.88 1.76
CA GLN A 211 -2.82 20.62 3.00
C GLN A 211 -2.11 21.96 3.00
N LYS A 212 -0.89 22.03 2.45
CA LYS A 212 -0.17 23.29 2.32
C LYS A 212 -0.90 24.26 1.39
N ASP A 213 -1.35 23.80 0.23
CA ASP A 213 -2.09 24.62 -0.74
C ASP A 213 -3.38 25.17 -0.14
N ASP A 214 -4.11 24.35 0.62
CA ASP A 214 -5.33 24.79 1.32
C ASP A 214 -5.04 25.83 2.42
N ILE A 215 -3.96 25.64 3.19
CA ILE A 215 -3.49 26.63 4.17
C ILE A 215 -3.09 27.93 3.48
N ASP A 216 -2.27 27.86 2.43
CA ASP A 216 -1.78 29.04 1.68
C ASP A 216 -2.97 29.82 1.07
N ARG A 217 -4.00 29.11 0.58
CA ARG A 217 -5.25 29.69 0.09
C ARG A 217 -6.01 30.41 1.20
N HIS A 218 -6.24 29.75 2.33
CA HIS A 218 -6.93 30.35 3.47
C HIS A 218 -6.18 31.53 4.09
N GLU A 219 -4.85 31.50 4.10
CA GLU A 219 -4.03 32.63 4.50
C GLU A 219 -4.17 33.80 3.52
N SER A 220 -4.23 33.53 2.21
CA SER A 220 -4.47 34.59 1.22
C SER A 220 -5.85 35.22 1.37
N GLU A 221 -6.90 34.42 1.52
CA GLU A 221 -8.25 34.91 1.76
C GLU A 221 -8.31 35.79 3.03
N ARG A 222 -7.62 35.38 4.11
CA ARG A 222 -7.51 36.18 5.33
C ARG A 222 -6.76 37.49 5.12
N ARG A 223 -5.66 37.49 4.36
CA ARG A 223 -4.90 38.70 4.04
C ARG A 223 -5.76 39.68 3.23
N ASP A 224 -6.52 39.19 2.27
CA ASP A 224 -7.38 40.01 1.43
C ASP A 224 -8.52 40.64 2.24
N LEU A 225 -9.15 39.86 3.14
CA LEU A 225 -10.16 40.38 4.07
C LEU A 225 -9.57 41.44 5.02
N GLN A 226 -8.39 41.18 5.60
CA GLN A 226 -7.72 42.16 6.46
C GLN A 226 -7.39 43.45 5.72
N LEU A 227 -6.95 43.36 4.46
CA LEU A 227 -6.68 44.53 3.63
C LEU A 227 -7.96 45.33 3.38
N GLN A 228 -9.07 44.66 3.04
CA GLN A 228 -10.38 45.30 2.85
C GLN A 228 -10.85 46.00 4.14
N ASP A 229 -10.72 45.35 5.29
CA ASP A 229 -11.05 45.93 6.59
C ASP A 229 -10.20 47.16 6.90
N CYS A 230 -8.89 47.10 6.63
CA CYS A 230 -7.99 48.24 6.82
C CYS A 230 -8.34 49.42 5.89
N VAL A 231 -8.63 49.18 4.61
CA VAL A 231 -9.03 50.22 3.65
C VAL A 231 -10.34 50.87 4.08
N SER A 232 -11.31 50.06 4.51
CA SER A 232 -12.59 50.54 5.06
C SER A 232 -12.36 51.40 6.31
N TRP A 233 -11.53 50.94 7.27
CA TRP A 233 -11.22 51.69 8.49
C TRP A 233 -10.51 53.01 8.23
N LEU A 234 -9.57 53.06 7.28
CA LEU A 234 -8.87 54.28 6.89
C LEU A 234 -9.80 55.30 6.21
N MET A 235 -11.04 54.93 5.86
CA MET A 235 -12.03 55.79 5.22
C MET A 235 -11.44 56.51 3.99
N VAL A 236 -10.60 55.80 3.22
CA VAL A 236 -10.04 56.27 1.95
C VAL A 236 -11.16 56.29 0.92
N ASN A 237 -12.02 57.29 1.04
CA ASN A 237 -13.01 57.63 0.04
C ASN A 237 -12.43 58.84 -0.69
N ASP A 238 -11.50 58.59 -1.61
CA ASP A 238 -10.77 59.62 -2.36
C ASP A 238 -11.74 60.67 -2.96
N ASN A 239 -12.90 60.20 -3.42
CA ASN A 239 -13.96 61.05 -3.97
C ASN A 239 -14.48 62.12 -2.98
N ILE A 240 -14.63 61.81 -1.68
CA ILE A 240 -15.17 62.79 -0.71
C ILE A 240 -14.16 63.92 -0.44
N GLN A 241 -12.87 63.61 -0.46
CA GLN A 241 -11.81 64.58 -0.23
C GLN A 241 -11.63 65.48 -1.46
N GLU A 242 -11.57 64.90 -2.66
CA GLU A 242 -11.44 65.64 -3.92
C GLU A 242 -12.67 66.52 -4.20
N ASP A 243 -13.88 65.99 -4.09
CA ASP A 243 -15.13 66.76 -4.31
C ASP A 243 -15.23 67.96 -3.37
N ARG A 244 -14.78 67.80 -2.12
CA ARG A 244 -14.82 68.88 -1.13
C ARG A 244 -13.74 69.93 -1.40
N LEU A 245 -12.54 69.53 -1.79
CA LEU A 245 -11.46 70.43 -2.19
C LEU A 245 -11.83 71.21 -3.45
N GLU A 246 -12.41 70.55 -4.44
CA GLU A 246 -12.85 71.16 -5.69
C GLU A 246 -14.01 72.12 -5.45
N ALA A 247 -15.02 71.74 -4.64
CA ALA A 247 -16.11 72.63 -4.24
C ALA A 247 -15.62 73.86 -3.47
N LEU A 248 -14.62 73.72 -2.59
CA LEU A 248 -13.99 74.85 -1.90
C LEU A 248 -13.18 75.74 -2.87
N SER A 249 -12.48 75.13 -3.84
CA SER A 249 -11.74 75.84 -4.89
C SER A 249 -12.68 76.67 -5.78
N GLN A 250 -13.83 76.12 -6.17
CA GLN A 250 -14.84 76.83 -6.98
C GLN A 250 -15.50 78.00 -6.24
N ARG A 251 -15.56 77.96 -4.89
CA ARG A 251 -16.09 79.06 -4.06
C ARG A 251 -15.10 80.20 -3.83
N ARG A 252 -13.85 80.03 -4.26
CA ARG A 252 -12.79 81.02 -4.08
C ARG A 252 -13.03 82.20 -5.03
N GLN A 253 -12.94 83.44 -4.52
CA GLN A 253 -12.90 84.61 -5.39
C GLN A 253 -11.62 84.66 -6.23
N ALA A 254 -11.72 85.10 -7.49
CA ALA A 254 -10.56 85.24 -8.38
C ALA A 254 -9.47 86.12 -7.75
N GLY A 255 -8.20 85.71 -7.84
CA GLY A 255 -7.08 86.38 -7.18
C GLY A 255 -6.74 85.88 -5.76
N THR A 256 -7.61 85.11 -5.12
CA THR A 256 -7.38 84.63 -3.76
C THR A 256 -6.25 83.59 -3.72
N CYS A 257 -5.34 83.73 -2.75
CA CYS A 257 -4.12 82.92 -2.57
C CYS A 257 -3.09 83.03 -3.70
N GLU A 258 -3.28 83.88 -4.72
CA GLU A 258 -2.26 84.09 -5.76
C GLU A 258 -1.03 84.84 -5.23
N TRP A 259 -1.22 85.65 -4.19
CA TRP A 259 -0.14 86.38 -3.52
C TRP A 259 0.97 85.46 -2.98
N VAL A 260 0.63 84.25 -2.52
CA VAL A 260 1.61 83.33 -1.94
C VAL A 260 2.52 82.75 -3.01
N LEU A 261 1.99 82.56 -4.23
CA LEU A 261 2.72 82.09 -5.42
C LEU A 261 3.71 83.14 -5.96
N GLY A 262 3.58 84.39 -5.50
CA GLY A 262 4.55 85.46 -5.75
C GLY A 262 5.74 85.50 -4.79
N SER A 263 5.72 84.70 -3.71
CA SER A 263 6.81 84.69 -2.72
C SER A 263 8.03 83.95 -3.24
N ASP A 264 9.18 84.62 -3.26
CA ASP A 264 10.46 84.02 -3.67
C ASP A 264 10.82 82.80 -2.81
N ARG A 265 10.43 82.81 -1.52
CA ARG A 265 10.66 81.69 -0.61
C ARG A 265 9.83 80.46 -0.97
N LEU A 266 8.58 80.64 -1.40
CA LEU A 266 7.73 79.53 -1.86
C LEU A 266 8.23 79.00 -3.21
N ARG A 267 8.57 79.88 -4.15
CA ARG A 267 9.11 79.48 -5.46
C ARG A 267 10.39 78.69 -5.34
N SER A 268 11.33 79.16 -4.52
CA SER A 268 12.58 78.44 -4.24
C SER A 268 12.35 77.07 -3.58
N TRP A 269 11.29 76.91 -2.79
CA TRP A 269 10.92 75.63 -2.18
C TRP A 269 10.30 74.66 -3.21
N ILE A 270 9.36 75.13 -4.05
CA ILE A 270 8.72 74.34 -5.11
C ILE A 270 9.75 73.89 -6.15
N GLU A 271 10.62 74.80 -6.58
CA GLU A 271 11.67 74.53 -7.58
C GLU A 271 12.83 73.74 -6.98
N ASN A 272 12.75 73.38 -5.70
CA ASN A 272 13.65 72.48 -4.98
C ASN A 272 15.12 72.92 -5.07
N GLN A 273 15.35 74.23 -5.17
CA GLN A 273 16.70 74.72 -5.49
C GLN A 273 17.64 74.63 -4.30
N HIS A 274 17.23 74.87 -3.03
CA HIS A 274 18.10 74.60 -1.87
C HIS A 274 17.33 74.41 -0.53
N ALA A 275 17.37 73.16 -0.02
CA ALA A 275 17.70 72.79 1.38
C ALA A 275 16.67 72.67 2.54
N GLU A 276 15.35 72.85 2.39
CA GLU A 276 14.40 72.48 3.47
C GLU A 276 13.14 71.77 2.94
N PRO A 277 12.83 70.52 3.36
CA PRO A 277 11.65 69.78 2.88
C PRO A 277 10.33 70.34 3.44
N VAL A 278 10.41 71.28 4.39
CA VAL A 278 9.26 71.83 5.10
C VAL A 278 9.28 73.36 4.98
N LEU A 279 8.23 73.93 4.40
CA LEU A 279 7.98 75.36 4.41
C LEU A 279 6.94 75.69 5.48
N TRP A 280 7.34 76.47 6.48
CA TRP A 280 6.42 76.93 7.53
C TRP A 280 5.59 78.12 7.02
N LEU A 281 4.28 77.90 6.91
CA LEU A 281 3.31 78.96 6.66
C LEU A 281 2.74 79.44 7.99
N LYS A 282 2.84 80.73 8.26
CA LYS A 282 2.18 81.37 9.41
C LYS A 282 1.16 82.36 8.85
N GLY A 283 -0.11 81.98 8.97
CA GLY A 283 -1.28 82.81 8.65
C GLY A 283 -2.04 83.16 9.92
#